data_AF-A0A0P9EIX7-F1
#
_entry.id   AF-A0A0P9EIX7-F1
#
_cell.length_a   1.000
_cell.length_b   1.000
_cell.length_c   1.000
_cell.angle_alpha   90.00
_cell.angle_beta   90.00
_cell.angle_gamma   90.00
#
_symmetry.space_group_name_H-M   'P 1'
#
loop_
_entity.id
_entity.type
_entity.pdbx_description
1 polymer ?
#
loop_
_entity_poly.entity_id
_entity_poly.type
_entity_poly.pdbx_seq_one_letter_code
_entity_poly.pdbx_strand_id
1 'polypeptide(L)' 'MCYAALVTGGKDSTLALYRALKRGYEIGYLVTMLPQREDSWMFHFPNIHLTSLFAEAVGIPLMKAEP' A
#
# COMPACT_ATOMS: atom_id res chain seq x y z
N MET A 1 6.44 18.11 5.45
CA MET A 1 7.06 17.27 4.40
C MET A 1 6.16 16.07 4.26
N CYS A 2 5.46 15.95 3.13
CA CYS A 2 4.46 14.90 2.92
C CYS A 2 5.13 13.68 2.27
N TYR A 3 4.92 12.50 2.84
CA TYR A 3 5.53 11.25 2.41
C TYR A 3 4.49 10.30 1.82
N ALA A 4 4.94 9.38 0.97
CA ALA A 4 4.15 8.29 0.44
C ALA A 4 4.67 6.95 0.97
N ALA A 5 3.75 6.05 1.32
CA ALA A 5 4.10 4.71 1.82
C ALA A 5 3.77 3.64 0.78
N LEU A 6 4.78 2.84 0.40
CA LEU A 6 4.55 1.68 -0.46
C LEU A 6 3.86 0.58 0.36
N VAL A 7 2.66 0.17 -0.05
CA VAL A 7 1.86 -0.86 0.60
C VAL A 7 1.48 -1.95 -0.38
N THR A 8 1.64 -3.20 0.03
CA THR A 8 1.32 -4.38 -0.79
C THR A 8 0.16 -5.19 -0.20
N GLY A 9 -0.45 -4.70 0.89
CA GLY A 9 -1.44 -5.46 1.68
C GLY A 9 -0.81 -6.52 2.59
N GLY A 10 0.52 -6.60 2.65
CA GLY A 10 1.24 -7.50 3.55
C GLY A 10 1.50 -6.90 4.93
N LYS A 11 1.73 -7.79 5.92
CA LYS A 11 2.01 -7.41 7.32
C LYS A 11 3.21 -6.47 7.46
N ASP A 12 4.24 -6.65 6.64
CA ASP A 12 5.49 -5.92 6.74
C ASP A 12 5.33 -4.47 6.29
N SER A 13 4.62 -4.23 5.17
CA SER A 13 4.27 -2.87 4.73
C SER A 13 3.35 -2.17 5.72
N THR A 14 2.40 -2.91 6.33
CA THR A 14 1.50 -2.36 7.36
C THR A 14 2.26 -1.95 8.61
N LEU A 15 3.23 -2.76 9.05
CA LEU A 15 4.07 -2.44 10.20
C LEU A 15 4.99 -1.23 9.91
N ALA A 16 5.51 -1.12 8.69
CA ALA A 16 6.31 0.03 8.27
C ALA A 16 5.48 1.33 8.30
N LEU A 17 4.27 1.31 7.73
CA LEU A 17 3.34 2.44 7.78
C LEU A 17 3.02 2.81 9.24
N TYR A 18 2.69 1.84 10.08
CA TYR A 18 2.41 2.07 11.50
C TYR A 18 3.57 2.76 12.23
N ARG A 19 4.81 2.31 11.99
CA ARG A 19 6.01 2.91 12.57
C ARG A 19 6.24 4.34 12.06
N ALA A 20 5.97 4.61 10.79
CA ALA A 20 6.06 5.94 10.22
C ALA A 20 5.04 6.90 10.88
N LEU A 21 3.78 6.49 10.96
CA LEU A 21 2.73 7.28 11.63
C LEU A 21 3.06 7.52 13.11
N LYS A 22 3.55 6.50 13.83
CA LYS A 22 3.96 6.63 15.24
C LYS A 22 5.15 7.57 15.46
N ARG A 23 6.01 7.75 14.46
CA ARG A 23 7.14 8.69 14.49
C ARG A 23 6.75 10.11 14.08
N GLY A 24 5.47 10.36 13.79
CA GLY A 24 4.96 11.67 13.38
C GLY A 24 5.20 12.01 11.91
N TYR A 25 5.49 11.02 11.07
CA TYR A 25 5.55 11.25 9.63
C TYR A 25 4.15 11.49 9.08
N GLU A 26 3.99 12.56 8.31
CA GLU A 26 2.77 12.87 7.58
C GLU A 26 2.73 12.03 6.29
N ILE A 27 1.94 10.96 6.30
CA ILE A 27 1.75 10.08 5.14
C ILE A 27 0.49 10.54 4.41
N GLY A 28 0.67 11.24 3.29
CA GLY A 28 -0.45 11.74 2.50
C GLY A 28 -1.02 10.73 1.52
N TYR A 29 -0.22 9.74 1.11
CA TYR A 29 -0.63 8.73 0.13
C TYR A 29 -0.07 7.35 0.45
N LEU A 30 -0.89 6.34 0.21
CA LEU A 30 -0.47 4.95 0.07
C LEU A 30 -0.22 4.68 -1.41
N VAL A 31 0.81 3.90 -1.73
CA VAL A 31 1.13 3.52 -3.11
C VAL A 31 1.19 2.01 -3.21
N THR A 32 0.46 1.41 -4.13
CA THR A 32 0.55 -0.02 -4.44
C THR A 32 0.88 -0.21 -5.90
N MET A 33 1.80 -1.13 -6.19
CA MET A 33 2.15 -1.53 -7.56
C MET A 33 1.27 -2.73 -7.95
N LEU A 34 0.47 -2.56 -8.99
CA LEU A 34 -0.36 -3.62 -9.56
C LEU A 34 0.40 -4.32 -10.69
N PRO A 35 0.47 -5.67 -10.71
CA PRO A 35 0.98 -6.40 -11.85
C PRO A 35 0.02 -6.30 -13.05
N GLN A 36 0.56 -6.07 -14.25
CA GLN A 36 -0.23 -6.01 -15.50
C GLN A 36 -0.72 -7.37 -16.02
N ARG A 37 -0.31 -8.49 -15.42
CA ARG A 37 -0.58 -9.84 -15.93
C ARG A 37 -1.06 -10.78 -14.83
N GLU A 38 -2.20 -11.43 -15.06
CA GLU A 38 -2.77 -12.48 -14.18
C GLU A 38 -1.85 -13.69 -14.05
N ASP A 39 -0.98 -13.93 -15.02
CA ASP A 39 -0.02 -15.03 -15.10
C ASP A 39 1.41 -14.65 -14.63
N SER A 40 1.54 -13.51 -13.95
CA SER A 40 2.81 -13.11 -13.33
C SER A 40 3.12 -13.98 -12.10
N TRP A 41 4.14 -14.82 -12.21
CA TRP A 41 4.72 -15.58 -11.09
C TRP A 41 5.30 -14.69 -9.97
N MET A 42 5.34 -13.37 -10.15
CA MET A 42 6.06 -12.42 -9.30
C MET A 42 5.14 -11.60 -8.39
N PHE A 43 3.84 -11.52 -8.67
CA PHE A 43 2.92 -10.68 -7.91
C PHE A 43 1.67 -11.45 -7.48
N HIS A 44 1.47 -11.51 -6.16
CA HIS A 44 0.31 -12.12 -5.52
C HIS A 44 -0.98 -11.38 -5.89
N PHE A 45 -1.68 -11.89 -6.89
CA PHE A 45 -3.06 -11.56 -7.26
C PHE A 45 -4.10 -11.67 -6.12
N PRO A 46 -3.94 -12.46 -5.02
CA PRO A 46 -5.01 -12.62 -4.04
C PRO A 46 -5.40 -11.38 -3.24
N ASN A 47 -4.47 -10.45 -2.92
CA ASN A 47 -4.73 -9.45 -1.85
C ASN A 47 -4.77 -8.00 -2.34
N ILE A 48 -4.64 -7.76 -3.63
CA ILE A 48 -4.68 -6.39 -4.18
C ILE A 48 -6.02 -5.70 -3.91
N HIS A 49 -7.13 -6.44 -3.90
CA HIS A 49 -8.44 -5.88 -3.53
C HIS A 49 -8.49 -5.45 -2.05
N LEU A 50 -7.72 -6.11 -1.17
CA LEU A 50 -7.61 -5.72 0.24
C LEU A 50 -6.85 -4.42 0.42
N THR A 51 -6.00 -4.00 -0.52
CA THR A 51 -5.31 -2.70 -0.42
C THR A 51 -6.29 -1.53 -0.45
N SER A 52 -7.39 -1.64 -1.20
CA SER A 52 -8.47 -0.64 -1.17
C SER A 52 -9.14 -0.57 0.21
N LEU A 53 -9.49 -1.72 0.81
CA LEU A 53 -10.09 -1.78 2.15
C LEU A 53 -9.11 -1.31 3.23
N PHE A 54 -7.82 -1.60 3.07
CA PHE A 54 -6.77 -1.11 3.94
C PHE A 54 -6.69 0.42 3.90
N ALA A 55 -6.73 1.01 2.70
CA ALA A 55 -6.71 2.46 2.52
C ALA A 55 -7.93 3.12 3.17
N GLU A 56 -9.12 2.52 3.01
CA GLU A 56 -10.34 2.96 3.68
C GLU A 56 -10.22 2.88 5.20
N ALA A 57 -9.73 1.75 5.74
CA ALA A 57 -9.58 1.54 7.18
C ALA A 57 -8.57 2.50 7.83
N VAL A 58 -7.51 2.88 7.10
CA VAL A 58 -6.48 3.81 7.58
C VAL A 58 -6.85 5.28 7.28
N GLY A 59 -7.83 5.53 6.40
CA GLY A 59 -8.26 6.87 6.02
C GLY A 59 -7.24 7.64 5.17
N ILE A 60 -6.32 6.94 4.49
CA ILE A 60 -5.28 7.54 3.65
C ILE A 60 -5.53 7.14 2.19
N PRO A 61 -5.53 8.09 1.23
CA PRO A 61 -5.81 7.79 -0.17
C PRO A 61 -4.75 6.85 -0.76
N LEU A 62 -5.21 5.91 -1.58
CA LEU A 62 -4.38 4.92 -2.27
C LEU A 62 -4.21 5.25 -3.74
N MET A 63 -2.95 5.41 -4.16
CA MET A 63 -2.52 5.44 -5.54
C MET A 63 -2.16 4.03 -5.99
N LYS A 64 -2.74 3.60 -7.10
CA LYS A 64 -2.40 2.36 -7.80
C LYS A 64 -1.53 2.73 -8.99
N ALA A 65 -0.34 2.15 -9.06
CA ALA A 65 0.56 2.32 -10.18
C ALA A 65 0.78 0.98 -10.87
N GLU A 66 0.86 1.00 -12.20
CA GLU A 66 1.25 -0.14 -13.02
C GLU A 66 2.69 0.09 -13.51
N PRO A 67 3.51 -0.97 -13.65
CA PRO A 67 4.84 -0.85 -14.24
C PRO A 67 4.82 -0.44 -15.72
#